data_AF-A0A2S0Q9T3-F1
#
_entry.id   AF-A0A2S0Q9T3-F1
#
_cell.length_a   1.000
_cell.length_b   1.000
_cell.length_c   1.000
_cell.angle_alpha   90.00
_cell.angle_beta   90.00
_cell.angle_gamma   90.00
#
_symmetry.space_group_name_H-M   'P 1'
#
loop_
_entity.id
_entity.type
_entity.pdbx_description
1 polymer ?
#
loop_
_entity_poly.entity_id
_entity_poly.type
_entity_poly.pdbx_seq_one_letter_code
_entity_poly.pdbx_strand_id
1 'polypeptide(L)'
;MKTKEDDLISRAELLQQTIATLQIMIQQIQAGGEIAPSGCCVSRYQARGKQRVYWYYKLHAAHPIFPTAQPDKLSKYKHLGKAGSPAHVDAVMQVARRTQVDYLQSCIDSLRQNWVDLYDSLKKKK
;
A
#
# COMPACT_ATOMS: atom_id res chain seq x y z
N MET A 1 -7.90 37.62 22.28
CA MET A 1 -6.84 37.37 21.27
C MET A 1 -6.35 35.96 21.48
N LYS A 2 -6.36 35.09 20.45
CA LYS A 2 -5.68 33.79 20.56
C LYS A 2 -4.20 34.04 20.78
N THR A 3 -3.65 33.46 21.83
CA THR A 3 -2.22 33.55 22.09
C THR A 3 -1.47 32.70 21.07
N LYS A 4 -0.17 32.94 20.92
CA LYS A 4 0.68 32.11 20.05
C LYS A 4 0.67 30.64 20.51
N GLU A 5 0.54 30.40 21.81
CA GLU A 5 0.44 29.06 22.39
C GLU A 5 -0.87 28.38 21.97
N ASP A 6 -2.00 29.09 21.96
CA ASP A 6 -3.28 28.57 21.47
C ASP A 6 -3.25 28.18 19.99
N ASP A 7 -2.54 28.95 19.14
CA ASP A 7 -2.33 28.61 17.72
C ASP A 7 -1.54 27.31 17.56
N LEU A 8 -0.47 27.15 18.35
CA LEU A 8 0.38 25.98 18.31
C LEU A 8 -0.36 24.72 18.75
N ILE A 9 -1.12 24.80 19.85
CA ILE A 9 -1.97 23.71 20.34
C ILE A 9 -2.99 23.33 19.26
N SER A 10 -3.68 24.32 18.68
CA SER A 10 -4.69 24.07 17.62
C SER A 10 -4.10 23.34 16.41
N ARG A 11 -2.88 23.71 15.99
CA ARG A 11 -2.18 23.07 14.86
C ARG A 11 -1.71 21.67 15.20
N ALA A 12 -1.19 21.46 16.42
CA ALA A 12 -0.78 20.16 16.91
C ALA A 12 -1.96 19.17 16.98
N GLU A 13 -3.10 19.62 17.50
CA GLU A 13 -4.35 18.86 17.54
C GLU A 13 -4.83 18.51 16.14
N LEU A 14 -4.81 19.45 15.22
CA LEU A 14 -5.21 19.22 13.82
C LEU A 14 -4.34 18.16 13.15
N LEU A 15 -3.02 18.22 13.34
CA LEU A 15 -2.09 17.21 12.82
C LEU A 15 -2.39 15.83 13.40
N GLN A 16 -2.59 15.74 14.72
CA GLN A 16 -2.90 14.48 15.40
C GLN A 16 -4.23 13.88 14.93
N GLN A 17 -5.28 14.71 14.82
CA GLN A 17 -6.59 14.28 14.35
C GLN A 17 -6.51 13.75 12.91
N THR A 18 -5.79 14.46 12.04
CA THR A 18 -5.62 14.04 10.64
C THR A 18 -4.85 12.72 10.53
N ILE A 19 -3.79 12.53 11.32
CA ILE A 19 -3.07 11.25 11.39
C ILE A 19 -4.01 10.13 11.83
N ALA A 20 -4.83 10.34 12.86
CA ALA A 20 -5.80 9.35 13.33
C ALA A 20 -6.83 9.00 12.24
N THR A 21 -7.33 9.98 11.48
CA THR A 21 -8.23 9.74 10.34
C THR A 21 -7.57 8.87 9.27
N LEU A 22 -6.32 9.16 8.90
CA LEU A 22 -5.60 8.35 7.90
C LEU A 22 -5.34 6.92 8.39
N GLN A 23 -5.07 6.73 9.68
CA GLN A 23 -4.91 5.40 10.28
C GLN A 23 -6.22 4.59 10.22
N ILE A 24 -7.36 5.24 10.50
CA ILE A 24 -8.68 4.59 10.38
C ILE A 24 -8.94 4.19 8.91
N MET A 25 -8.60 5.04 7.94
CA MET A 25 -8.74 4.70 6.51
C MET A 25 -7.89 3.48 6.13
N ILE A 26 -6.65 3.40 6.61
CA ILE A 26 -5.79 2.21 6.40
C ILE A 26 -6.44 0.96 6.99
N GLN A 27 -6.95 1.04 8.22
CA GLN A 27 -7.61 -0.09 8.89
C GLN A 27 -8.86 -0.55 8.13
N GLN A 28 -9.67 0.38 7.60
CA GLN A 28 -10.84 0.04 6.79
C GLN A 28 -10.46 -0.69 5.50
N ILE A 29 -9.39 -0.24 4.83
CA ILE A 29 -8.89 -0.91 3.62
C ILE A 29 -8.38 -2.31 3.94
N GLN A 30 -7.64 -2.47 5.04
CA GLN A 30 -7.14 -3.76 5.53
C GLN A 30 -8.28 -4.73 5.89
N ALA A 31 -9.35 -4.22 6.51
CA ALA A 31 -10.55 -5.01 6.83
C ALA A 31 -11.34 -5.41 5.57
N GLY A 32 -11.24 -4.63 4.49
CA GLY A 32 -11.93 -4.87 3.22
C GLY A 32 -11.36 -6.00 2.35
N GLY A 33 -10.30 -6.68 2.79
CA GLY A 33 -9.77 -7.89 2.17
C GLY A 33 -8.25 -7.93 2.05
N GLU A 34 -7.74 -8.96 1.39
CA GLU A 34 -6.30 -9.17 1.25
C GLU A 34 -5.59 -8.00 0.56
N ILE A 35 -4.34 -7.78 0.98
CA ILE A 35 -3.43 -6.78 0.45
C ILE A 35 -2.24 -7.50 -0.18
N ALA A 36 -1.89 -7.12 -1.40
CA ALA A 36 -0.74 -7.74 -2.07
C ALA A 36 0.56 -7.37 -1.35
N PRO A 37 1.57 -8.28 -1.30
CA PRO A 37 2.88 -7.93 -0.78
C PRO A 37 3.51 -6.75 -1.51
N SER A 38 4.44 -6.06 -0.84
CA SER A 38 5.18 -4.94 -1.42
C SER A 38 5.92 -5.37 -2.70
N GLY A 39 5.97 -4.46 -3.68
CA GLY A 39 6.61 -4.69 -4.97
C GLY A 39 5.89 -5.69 -5.90
N CYS A 40 4.69 -6.17 -5.55
CA CYS A 40 3.90 -7.01 -6.45
C CYS A 40 3.16 -6.20 -7.53
N CYS A 41 3.05 -6.74 -8.75
CA CYS A 41 2.20 -6.21 -9.81
C CYS A 41 1.49 -7.34 -10.57
N VAL A 42 0.32 -7.04 -11.12
CA VAL A 42 -0.37 -7.97 -12.04
C VAL A 42 0.18 -7.76 -13.44
N SER A 43 0.66 -8.82 -14.07
CA SER A 43 1.27 -8.78 -15.41
C SER A 43 0.63 -9.80 -16.33
N ARG A 44 0.41 -9.41 -17.58
CA ARG A 44 -0.05 -10.30 -18.64
C ARG A 44 1.13 -11.07 -19.26
N TYR A 45 0.92 -12.33 -19.62
CA TYR A 45 1.90 -13.12 -20.36
C TYR A 45 1.25 -14.06 -21.36
N GLN A 46 2.03 -14.48 -22.36
CA GLN A 46 1.59 -15.42 -23.39
C GLN A 46 2.02 -16.83 -23.05
N ALA A 47 1.12 -17.78 -23.25
CA ALA A 47 1.45 -19.20 -23.37
C ALA A 47 1.25 -19.62 -24.83
N ARG A 48 2.31 -20.14 -25.46
CA ARG A 48 2.25 -20.66 -26.83
C ARG A 48 1.87 -22.13 -26.80
N GLY A 49 0.72 -22.46 -27.37
CA GLY A 49 0.36 -23.83 -27.71
C GLY A 49 0.82 -24.18 -29.13
N LYS A 50 0.60 -25.44 -29.55
CA LYS A 50 1.01 -25.93 -30.87
C LYS A 50 0.39 -25.16 -32.05
N GLN A 51 -0.82 -24.63 -31.89
CA GLN A 51 -1.57 -23.93 -32.96
C GLN A 51 -2.16 -22.58 -32.54
N ARG A 52 -2.12 -22.22 -31.24
CA ARG A 52 -2.77 -21.01 -30.71
C ARG A 52 -1.95 -20.37 -29.61
N VAL A 53 -2.08 -19.06 -29.48
CA VAL A 53 -1.53 -18.27 -28.37
C VAL A 53 -2.62 -18.01 -27.36
N TYR A 54 -2.34 -18.28 -26.09
CA TYR A 54 -3.23 -18.03 -24.98
C TYR A 54 -2.68 -16.90 -24.12
N TRP A 55 -3.55 -15.99 -23.67
CA TRP A 55 -3.20 -14.92 -22.75
C TRP A 55 -3.60 -15.28 -21.32
N TYR A 56 -2.64 -15.12 -20.41
CA TYR A 56 -2.80 -15.39 -18.99
C TYR A 56 -2.23 -14.25 -18.16
N TYR A 57 -2.54 -14.27 -16.88
CA TYR A 57 -2.11 -13.28 -15.91
C TYR A 57 -1.33 -13.93 -14.78
N LYS A 58 -0.40 -13.18 -14.22
CA LYS A 58 0.39 -13.59 -13.07
C LYS A 58 0.54 -12.41 -12.11
N LEU A 59 0.56 -12.71 -10.82
CA LEU A 59 1.07 -11.78 -9.81
C LEU A 59 2.59 -11.94 -9.80
N HIS A 60 3.30 -10.84 -10.03
CA HIS A 60 4.74 -10.80 -10.15
C HIS A 60 5.33 -9.98 -9.01
N ALA A 61 6.21 -10.59 -8.21
CA ALA A 61 6.94 -9.95 -7.13
C ALA A 61 8.39 -9.65 -7.53
N ALA A 62 9.00 -8.63 -6.91
CA ALA A 62 10.41 -8.29 -7.14
C ALA A 62 11.37 -9.44 -6.75
N HIS A 63 11.03 -10.17 -5.67
CA HIS A 63 11.82 -11.26 -5.10
C HIS A 63 10.97 -12.54 -4.98
N PRO A 64 11.59 -13.74 -4.94
CA PRO A 64 10.83 -14.98 -4.85
C PRO A 64 10.15 -15.10 -3.48
N ILE A 65 8.82 -14.99 -3.46
CA ILE A 65 8.01 -15.00 -2.22
C ILE A 65 6.83 -15.96 -2.29
N PHE A 66 6.46 -16.45 -3.47
CA PHE A 66 5.32 -17.34 -3.63
C PHE A 66 5.75 -18.79 -3.50
N PRO A 67 5.05 -19.60 -2.68
CA PRO A 67 5.38 -21.01 -2.54
C PRO A 67 5.17 -21.76 -3.86
N THR A 68 5.98 -22.80 -4.08
CA THR A 68 5.83 -23.71 -5.21
C THR A 68 5.54 -25.12 -4.70
N ALA A 69 5.35 -26.08 -5.62
CA ALA A 69 5.22 -27.49 -5.26
C ALA A 69 6.49 -28.08 -4.62
N GLN A 70 7.64 -27.42 -4.78
CA GLN A 70 8.89 -27.77 -4.10
C GLN A 70 9.00 -26.95 -2.80
N PRO A 71 9.08 -27.59 -1.62
CA PRO A 71 9.06 -26.90 -0.32
C PRO A 71 10.15 -25.82 -0.17
N ASP A 72 11.36 -26.09 -0.68
CA ASP A 72 12.52 -25.19 -0.51
C ASP A 72 12.66 -24.15 -1.63
N LYS A 73 11.66 -24.03 -2.52
CA LYS A 73 11.73 -23.16 -3.69
C LYS A 73 10.56 -22.19 -3.74
N LEU A 74 10.90 -20.91 -3.65
CA LEU A 74 9.97 -19.81 -3.88
C LEU A 74 10.05 -19.33 -5.33
N SER A 75 8.92 -18.79 -5.81
CA SER A 75 8.76 -18.20 -7.13
C SER A 75 8.49 -16.71 -7.01
N LYS A 76 8.95 -15.96 -8.02
CA LYS A 76 8.55 -14.56 -8.23
C LYS A 76 7.14 -14.43 -8.81
N TYR A 77 6.55 -15.53 -9.26
CA TYR A 77 5.31 -15.56 -10.01
C TYR A 77 4.28 -16.45 -9.35
N LYS A 78 3.06 -15.94 -9.20
CA LYS A 78 1.84 -16.70 -8.89
C LYS A 78 0.92 -16.65 -10.10
N HIS A 79 0.56 -17.80 -10.67
CA HIS A 79 -0.36 -17.87 -11.80
C HIS A 79 -1.78 -17.48 -11.38
N LEU A 80 -2.45 -16.62 -12.16
CA LEU A 80 -3.79 -16.12 -11.86
C LEU A 80 -4.87 -16.61 -12.84
N GLY A 81 -4.46 -17.33 -13.89
CA GLY A 81 -5.38 -17.78 -14.93
C GLY A 81 -5.67 -16.72 -15.99
N LYS A 82 -6.86 -16.81 -16.58
CA LYS A 82 -7.30 -16.00 -17.72
C LYS A 82 -7.83 -14.63 -17.27
N ALA A 83 -8.02 -13.72 -18.22
CA ALA A 83 -8.69 -12.45 -17.96
C ALA A 83 -10.05 -12.68 -17.29
N GLY A 84 -10.35 -11.89 -16.26
CA GLY A 84 -11.63 -11.93 -15.54
C GLY A 84 -11.84 -13.14 -14.63
N SER A 85 -10.87 -14.04 -14.47
CA SER A 85 -10.96 -15.08 -13.44
C SER A 85 -11.02 -14.45 -12.04
N PRO A 86 -11.63 -15.12 -11.04
CA PRO A 86 -11.64 -14.64 -9.66
C PRO A 86 -10.22 -14.29 -9.17
N ALA A 87 -9.27 -15.21 -9.32
CA ALA A 87 -7.87 -14.98 -8.93
C ALA A 87 -7.22 -13.78 -9.63
N HIS A 88 -7.57 -13.50 -10.90
CA HIS A 88 -7.07 -12.32 -11.60
C HIS A 88 -7.66 -11.03 -11.01
N VAL A 89 -8.98 -10.97 -10.86
CA VAL A 89 -9.67 -9.79 -10.33
C VAL A 89 -9.27 -9.53 -8.88
N ASP A 90 -9.19 -10.57 -8.06
CA ASP A 90 -8.77 -10.48 -6.67
C ASP A 90 -7.35 -9.94 -6.56
N ALA A 91 -6.41 -10.45 -7.36
CA ALA A 91 -5.03 -9.94 -7.36
C ALA A 91 -4.94 -8.45 -7.76
N VAL A 92 -5.77 -8.00 -8.71
CA VAL A 92 -5.85 -6.58 -9.06
C VAL A 92 -6.35 -5.77 -7.87
N MET A 93 -7.40 -6.22 -7.19
CA MET A 93 -7.93 -5.56 -5.99
C MET A 93 -6.91 -5.55 -4.84
N GLN A 94 -6.19 -6.65 -4.62
CA GLN A 94 -5.12 -6.74 -3.62
C GLN A 94 -4.00 -5.72 -3.87
N VAL A 95 -3.59 -5.55 -5.13
CA VAL A 95 -2.59 -4.53 -5.53
C VAL A 95 -3.16 -3.12 -5.36
N ALA A 96 -4.42 -2.89 -5.72
CA ALA A 96 -5.08 -1.59 -5.55
C ALA A 96 -5.17 -1.18 -4.07
N ARG A 97 -5.58 -2.11 -3.18
CA ARG A 97 -5.62 -1.88 -1.73
C ARG A 97 -4.22 -1.54 -1.20
N ARG A 98 -3.19 -2.29 -1.61
CA ARG A 98 -1.80 -2.00 -1.20
C ARG A 98 -1.40 -0.59 -1.60
N THR A 99 -1.61 -0.20 -2.85
CA THR A 99 -1.27 1.15 -3.34
C THR A 99 -1.95 2.25 -2.53
N GLN A 100 -3.21 2.06 -2.14
CA GLN A 100 -3.92 3.02 -1.29
C GLN A 100 -3.28 3.09 0.10
N VAL A 101 -2.99 1.94 0.72
CA VAL A 101 -2.33 1.89 2.04
C VAL A 101 -0.95 2.53 2.00
N ASP A 102 -0.12 2.20 1.02
CA ASP A 102 1.23 2.78 0.85
C ASP A 102 1.16 4.31 0.74
N TYR A 103 0.20 4.82 -0.04
CA TYR A 103 0.00 6.26 -0.19
C TYR A 103 -0.47 6.92 1.11
N LEU A 104 -1.47 6.36 1.78
CA LEU A 104 -1.95 6.89 3.07
C LEU A 104 -0.86 6.89 4.13
N GLN A 105 0.00 5.86 4.15
CA GLN A 105 1.16 5.81 5.03
C GLN A 105 2.15 6.93 4.71
N SER A 106 2.42 7.20 3.44
CA SER A 106 3.29 8.32 3.04
C SER A 106 2.74 9.70 3.47
N CYS A 107 1.41 9.86 3.45
CA CYS A 107 0.74 11.05 3.98
C CYS A 107 0.93 11.17 5.49
N ILE A 108 0.78 10.07 6.25
CA ILE A 108 1.04 10.05 7.69
C ILE A 108 2.49 10.44 8.00
N ASP A 109 3.44 9.89 7.25
CA ASP A 109 4.87 10.16 7.47
C ASP A 109 5.21 11.63 7.17
N SER A 110 4.58 12.22 6.15
CA SER A 110 4.67 13.65 5.85
C SER A 110 4.11 14.52 6.98
N LEU A 111 2.96 14.15 7.55
CA LEU A 111 2.36 14.88 8.69
C LEU A 111 3.20 14.76 9.96
N ARG A 112 3.85 13.62 10.18
CA ARG A 112 4.80 13.44 11.30
C ARG A 112 6.02 14.34 11.14
N GLN A 113 6.54 14.52 9.92
CA GLN A 113 7.62 15.46 9.66
C GLN A 113 7.18 16.91 9.93
N ASN A 114 5.97 17.30 9.51
CA ASN A 114 5.43 18.63 9.81
C ASN A 114 5.29 18.87 11.33
N TRP A 115 5.05 17.81 12.11
CA TRP A 115 5.03 17.85 13.57
C TRP A 115 6.42 18.18 14.16
N VAL A 116 7.48 17.61 13.59
CA VAL A 116 8.87 17.92 13.97
C VAL A 116 9.16 19.40 13.69
N ASP A 117 8.78 19.91 12.52
CA ASP A 117 9.00 21.31 12.15
C ASP A 117 8.25 22.28 13.09
N LEU A 118 7.02 21.92 13.48
CA LEU A 118 6.24 22.67 14.46
C LEU A 118 7.00 22.74 15.79
N TYR A 119 7.55 21.62 16.26
CA TYR A 119 8.29 21.55 17.52
C TYR A 119 9.64 22.27 17.47
N ASP A 120 10.38 22.18 16.38
CA ASP A 120 11.65 22.88 16.20
C ASP A 120 11.47 24.40 16.14
N SER A 121 10.32 24.86 15.61
CA SER A 121 9.94 26.28 15.66
C SER A 121 9.70 26.78 17.09
N LEU A 122 9.37 25.90 18.04
CA LEU A 122 9.26 26.22 19.46
C LEU A 122 10.63 26.34 20.11
N LYS A 123 11.56 25.43 19.78
CA LYS A 123 12.91 25.39 20.36
C LYS A 123 13.76 26.59 19.95
N LYS A 124 13.72 27.00 18.68
CA LYS A 124 14.52 28.15 18.17
C LYS A 124 14.09 29.51 18.71
N LYS A 125 12.99 29.58 19.46
CA LYS A 125 12.45 30.82 20.05
C LYS A 125 12.70 30.95 21.56
N LYS A 126 13.36 29.96 22.18
CA LYS A 126 13.97 30.09 23.51
C LYS A 126 15.43 30.50 23.35
#